data_AF-A0A1B7MXR6-F1
#
_entry.id   AF-A0A1B7MXR6-F1
#
_cell.length_a   1.000
_cell.length_b   1.000
_cell.length_c   1.000
_cell.angle_alpha   90.00
_cell.angle_beta   90.00
_cell.angle_gamma   90.00
#
_symmetry.space_group_name_H-M   'P 1'
#
loop_
_entity.id
_entity.type
_entity.pdbx_description
1 polymer ?
#
loop_
_entity_poly.entity_id
_entity_poly.type
_entity_poly.pdbx_seq_one_letter_code
_entity_poly.pdbx_strand_id
1 'polypeptide(L)'
;MAPTGDLRKKFGRFRILVVGRANAGKTTLLQRVCNTTENPEIFDRRGKKIDATIVQSSRDRGYHDIKNELVFGSNPDFVFHDSCGFEAGGEAEFKMMKEFVLKRASTPKLKERIHAIW
;
A
#
# COMPACT_ATOMS: atom_id res chain seq x y z
N MET A 1 -19.71 4.77 20.59
CA MET A 1 -18.66 4.79 19.54
C MET A 1 -18.09 6.19 19.48
N ALA A 2 -16.77 6.37 19.58
CA ALA A 2 -16.16 7.69 19.40
C ALA A 2 -16.48 8.21 17.97
N PRO A 3 -16.71 9.52 17.77
CA PRO A 3 -17.12 10.02 16.47
C PRO A 3 -15.97 9.83 15.48
N THR A 4 -16.21 9.03 14.44
CA THR A 4 -15.25 8.74 13.35
C THR A 4 -14.72 10.00 12.65
N GLY A 5 -15.42 11.13 12.78
CA GLY A 5 -15.00 12.43 12.24
C GLY A 5 -13.72 13.01 12.85
N ASP A 6 -13.39 12.67 14.10
CA ASP A 6 -12.18 13.19 14.76
C ASP A 6 -10.90 12.48 14.27
N LEU A 7 -10.98 11.15 14.08
CA LEU A 7 -9.86 10.35 13.60
C LEU A 7 -9.47 10.70 12.17
N ARG A 8 -10.44 10.93 11.28
CA ARG A 8 -10.15 11.30 9.88
C ARG A 8 -9.50 12.67 9.77
N LYS A 9 -9.90 13.64 10.60
CA LYS A 9 -9.23 14.95 10.68
C LYS A 9 -7.80 14.83 11.18
N LYS A 10 -7.55 13.94 12.15
CA LYS A 10 -6.24 13.76 12.78
C LYS A 10 -5.25 12.98 11.91
N PHE A 11 -5.70 11.93 11.23
CA PHE A 11 -4.84 10.99 10.50
C PHE A 11 -4.94 11.12 8.97
N GLY A 12 -5.95 11.80 8.46
CA GLY A 12 -6.22 11.88 7.03
C GLY A 12 -6.67 10.52 6.49
N ARG A 13 -5.91 9.97 5.54
CA ARG A 13 -6.19 8.66 4.91
C ARG A 13 -5.61 7.52 5.74
N PHE A 14 -6.36 6.45 5.90
CA PHE A 14 -5.89 5.24 6.57
C PHE A 14 -4.95 4.46 5.66
N ARG A 15 -3.76 4.15 6.17
CA ARG A 15 -2.68 3.50 5.41
C ARG A 15 -2.45 2.09 5.90
N ILE A 16 -2.56 1.13 4.99
CA ILE A 16 -2.46 -0.30 5.28
C ILE A 16 -1.31 -0.88 4.46
N LEU A 17 -0.41 -1.60 5.11
CA LEU A 17 0.61 -2.40 4.43
C LEU A 17 0.12 -3.85 4.30
N VAL A 18 0.10 -4.38 3.08
CA VAL A 18 -0.22 -5.79 2.81
C VAL A 18 1.07 -6.59 2.60
N VAL A 19 1.27 -7.58 3.45
CA VAL A 19 2.48 -8.40 3.56
C VAL A 19 2.15 -9.83 3.17
N GLY A 20 3.00 -10.45 2.36
CA GLY A 20 2.80 -11.85 2.00
C GLY A 20 3.69 -12.26 0.84
N ARG A 21 3.76 -13.56 0.57
CA ARG A 21 4.59 -14.13 -0.51
C ARG A 21 4.25 -13.54 -1.88
N ALA A 22 5.21 -13.60 -2.79
CA ALA A 22 4.94 -13.29 -4.20
C ALA A 22 3.78 -14.16 -4.72
N ASN A 23 2.91 -13.58 -5.54
CA ASN A 23 1.74 -14.25 -6.13
C ASN A 23 0.73 -14.84 -5.12
N ALA A 24 0.78 -14.46 -3.84
CA ALA A 24 -0.21 -14.88 -2.83
C ALA A 24 -1.61 -14.26 -3.02
N GLY A 25 -1.82 -13.47 -4.09
CA GLY A 25 -3.10 -12.82 -4.38
C GLY A 25 -3.37 -11.53 -3.60
N LYS A 26 -2.34 -10.83 -3.09
CA LYS A 26 -2.47 -9.59 -2.31
C LYS A 26 -3.30 -8.51 -3.03
N THR A 27 -2.97 -8.19 -4.28
CA THR A 27 -3.72 -7.21 -5.08
C THR A 27 -5.17 -7.64 -5.32
N THR A 28 -5.40 -8.94 -5.55
CA THR A 28 -6.76 -9.50 -5.69
C THR A 28 -7.55 -9.41 -4.39
N LEU A 29 -6.90 -9.62 -3.24
CA LEU A 29 -7.50 -9.42 -1.93
C LEU A 29 -7.90 -7.95 -1.74
N LEU A 30 -7.04 -7.00 -2.11
CA LEU A 30 -7.33 -5.57 -2.03
C LEU A 30 -8.57 -5.16 -2.84
N GLN A 31 -8.69 -5.66 -4.06
CA GLN A 31 -9.89 -5.46 -4.89
C GLN A 31 -11.16 -5.93 -4.18
N ARG A 32 -11.12 -7.14 -3.60
CA ARG A 32 -12.27 -7.70 -2.85
C ARG A 32 -12.59 -6.94 -1.57
N VAL A 33 -11.59 -6.54 -0.79
CA VAL A 33 -11.78 -5.74 0.45
C VAL A 33 -12.44 -4.40 0.13
N CYS A 34 -12.10 -3.80 -1.00
CA CYS A 34 -12.70 -2.56 -1.48
C CYS A 34 -14.06 -2.77 -2.18
N ASN A 35 -14.60 -4.00 -2.21
CA ASN A 35 -15.82 -4.37 -2.93
C ASN A 35 -15.86 -3.82 -4.37
N THR A 36 -14.73 -3.94 -5.07
CA THR A 36 -14.54 -3.34 -6.39
C THR A 36 -13.79 -4.28 -7.32
N THR A 37 -14.07 -4.17 -8.61
CA THR A 37 -13.29 -4.81 -9.67
C THR A 37 -12.36 -3.82 -10.37
N GLU A 38 -12.32 -2.57 -9.91
CA GLU A 38 -11.44 -1.56 -10.47
C GLU A 38 -9.97 -1.86 -10.15
N ASN A 39 -9.09 -1.45 -11.06
CA ASN A 39 -7.66 -1.40 -10.74
C ASN A 39 -7.40 -0.14 -9.90
N PRO A 40 -6.55 -0.22 -8.85
CA PRO A 40 -6.19 0.95 -8.09
C PRO A 40 -5.39 1.94 -8.94
N GLU A 41 -5.59 3.21 -8.68
CA GLU A 41 -4.65 4.24 -9.11
C GLU A 41 -3.37 4.13 -8.27
N ILE A 42 -2.22 4.23 -8.94
CA ILE A 42 -0.91 4.11 -8.32
C ILE A 42 -0.27 5.48 -8.28
N PHE A 43 0.20 5.91 -7.10
CA PHE A 43 0.93 7.15 -6.92
C PHE A 43 2.33 6.88 -6.38
N ASP A 44 3.33 7.59 -6.90
CA ASP A 44 4.68 7.54 -6.35
C ASP A 44 4.77 8.26 -4.99
N ARG A 45 5.94 8.20 -4.35
CA ARG A 45 6.22 8.92 -3.09
C ARG A 45 6.07 10.45 -3.16
N ARG A 46 5.99 11.03 -4.35
CA ARG A 46 5.79 12.46 -4.60
C ARG A 46 4.33 12.80 -4.88
N GLY A 47 3.43 11.80 -4.90
CA GLY A 47 2.03 11.97 -5.25
C GLY A 47 1.77 12.05 -6.75
N LYS A 48 2.75 11.70 -7.60
CA LYS A 48 2.55 11.65 -9.06
C LYS A 48 1.88 10.33 -9.43
N LYS A 49 0.78 10.40 -10.18
CA LYS A 49 0.12 9.21 -10.73
C LYS A 49 1.07 8.48 -11.69
N ILE A 50 1.23 7.18 -11.47
CA ILE A 50 2.00 6.26 -12.30
C ILE A 50 1.01 5.55 -13.22
N ASP A 51 1.38 5.37 -14.49
CA ASP A 51 0.58 4.59 -15.42
C ASP A 51 0.54 3.12 -14.96
N ALA A 52 -0.65 2.65 -14.59
CA ALA A 52 -0.86 1.29 -14.12
C ALA A 52 -0.49 0.25 -15.20
N THR A 53 -0.55 0.60 -16.49
CA THR A 53 -0.13 -0.32 -17.56
C THR A 53 1.37 -0.62 -17.52
N ILE A 54 2.21 0.30 -17.02
CA ILE A 54 3.65 0.05 -16.80
C ILE A 54 3.86 -0.95 -15.65
N VAL A 55 2.97 -0.92 -14.67
CA VAL A 55 3.01 -1.80 -13.49
C VAL A 55 2.37 -3.16 -13.80
N GLN A 56 1.35 -3.20 -14.66
CA GLN A 56 0.51 -4.37 -14.94
C GLN A 56 0.96 -5.15 -16.18
N SER A 57 1.61 -4.50 -17.15
CA SER A 57 2.36 -5.20 -18.23
C SER A 57 3.58 -5.95 -17.68
N SER A 58 4.06 -5.57 -16.50
CA SER A 58 5.10 -6.28 -15.76
C SER A 58 4.52 -7.44 -14.93
N ARG A 59 3.88 -8.42 -15.60
CA ARG A 59 3.71 -9.77 -15.02
C ARG A 59 5.06 -10.34 -14.53
N ASP A 60 6.16 -9.77 -15.01
CA ASP A 60 7.50 -9.83 -14.45
C ASP A 60 7.81 -8.60 -13.58
N ARG A 61 7.66 -8.72 -12.26
CA ARG A 61 8.40 -8.05 -11.14
C ARG A 61 8.72 -6.52 -11.19
N GLY A 62 8.40 -5.78 -12.23
CA GLY A 62 9.27 -4.67 -12.69
C GLY A 62 9.13 -3.33 -11.99
N TYR A 63 7.96 -2.98 -11.42
CA TYR A 63 7.74 -1.61 -10.93
C TYR A 63 6.89 -1.51 -9.66
N HIS A 64 6.84 -2.57 -8.85
CA HIS A 64 6.21 -2.47 -7.54
C HIS A 64 7.24 -1.99 -6.50
N ASP A 65 7.08 -0.76 -6.02
CA ASP A 65 7.80 -0.21 -4.86
C ASP A 65 6.82 -0.15 -3.68
N ILE A 66 7.19 -0.70 -2.53
CA ILE A 66 6.41 -0.64 -1.28
C ILE A 66 6.04 0.79 -0.87
N LYS A 67 6.77 1.80 -1.37
CA LYS A 67 6.49 3.23 -1.14
C LYS A 67 5.36 3.78 -2.00
N ASN A 68 5.00 3.12 -3.09
CA ASN A 68 3.89 3.53 -3.93
C ASN A 68 2.57 3.39 -3.17
N GLU A 69 1.67 4.34 -3.40
CA GLU A 69 0.35 4.38 -2.81
C GLU A 69 -0.66 3.81 -3.82
N LEU A 70 -1.35 2.74 -3.42
CA LEU A 70 -2.47 2.15 -4.16
C LEU A 70 -3.78 2.73 -3.63
N VAL A 71 -4.57 3.31 -4.51
CA VAL A 71 -5.81 4.02 -4.17
C VAL A 71 -6.94 3.52 -5.05
N PHE A 72 -8.00 3.02 -4.42
CA PHE A 72 -9.21 2.63 -5.12
C PHE A 72 -10.18 3.80 -5.18
N GLY A 73 -10.73 4.10 -6.34
CA GLY A 73 -11.72 5.18 -6.52
C GLY A 73 -12.97 4.95 -5.67
N SER A 74 -13.36 3.69 -5.49
CA SER A 74 -14.44 3.26 -4.59
C SER A 74 -14.15 3.53 -3.11
N ASN A 75 -12.88 3.63 -2.71
CA ASN A 75 -12.46 3.76 -1.31
C ASN A 75 -11.28 4.74 -1.16
N PRO A 76 -11.49 6.03 -1.47
CA PRO A 76 -10.43 7.02 -1.50
C PRO A 76 -9.88 7.34 -0.11
N ASP A 77 -10.56 6.97 0.96
CA ASP A 77 -10.08 7.18 2.33
C ASP A 77 -8.95 6.22 2.73
N PHE A 78 -8.74 5.15 1.96
CA PHE A 78 -7.71 4.15 2.20
C PHE A 78 -6.56 4.30 1.21
N VAL A 79 -5.36 4.05 1.71
CA VAL A 79 -4.12 3.94 0.95
C VAL A 79 -3.53 2.58 1.26
N PHE A 80 -3.28 1.79 0.23
CA PHE A 80 -2.65 0.49 0.39
C PHE A 80 -1.20 0.56 -0.08
N HIS A 81 -0.34 -0.13 0.64
CA HIS A 81 1.03 -0.40 0.26
C HIS A 81 1.19 -1.91 0.08
N ASP A 82 1.81 -2.33 -1.02
CA ASP A 82 2.07 -3.74 -1.28
C ASP A 82 3.55 -4.06 -1.05
N SER A 83 3.86 -5.05 -0.22
CA SER A 83 5.21 -5.58 0.00
C SER A 83 5.84 -6.23 -1.24
N CYS A 84 5.10 -6.37 -2.35
CA CYS A 84 5.56 -6.94 -3.64
C CYS A 84 5.81 -8.45 -3.61
N GLY A 85 5.79 -9.08 -2.43
CA GLY A 85 6.07 -10.51 -2.33
C GLY A 85 7.47 -10.81 -1.82
N PHE A 86 7.57 -11.65 -0.78
CA PHE A 86 8.83 -12.29 -0.44
C PHE A 86 9.00 -13.56 -1.27
N GLU A 87 10.17 -13.72 -1.87
CA GLU A 87 10.63 -14.99 -2.43
C GLU A 87 11.39 -15.78 -1.38
N ALA A 88 11.54 -17.09 -1.58
CA ALA A 88 12.34 -17.91 -0.68
C ALA A 88 13.80 -17.41 -0.72
N GLY A 89 14.29 -16.90 0.41
CA GLY A 89 15.63 -16.29 0.50
C GLY A 89 15.70 -14.78 0.23
N GLY A 90 14.56 -14.10 0.06
CA GLY A 90 14.49 -12.65 -0.21
C GLY A 90 14.82 -11.76 0.99
N GLU A 91 16.10 -11.69 1.36
CA GLU A 91 16.58 -10.82 2.45
C GLU A 91 16.43 -9.34 2.10
N ALA A 92 16.60 -8.98 0.82
CA ALA A 92 16.48 -7.62 0.34
C ALA A 92 15.06 -7.08 0.50
N GLU A 93 14.04 -7.85 0.11
CA GLU A 93 12.63 -7.50 0.25
C GLU A 93 12.24 -7.36 1.73
N PHE A 94 12.73 -8.27 2.57
CA PHE A 94 12.52 -8.19 4.02
C PHE A 94 13.16 -6.94 4.63
N LYS A 95 14.39 -6.62 4.25
CA LYS A 95 15.08 -5.41 4.68
C LYS A 95 14.35 -4.14 4.23
N MET A 96 13.95 -4.07 2.97
CA MET A 96 13.18 -2.94 2.43
C MET A 96 11.84 -2.75 3.17
N MET A 97 11.13 -3.85 3.43
CA MET A 97 9.89 -3.81 4.21
C MET A 97 10.14 -3.33 5.64
N LYS A 98 11.17 -3.85 6.31
CA LYS A 98 11.53 -3.44 7.68
C LYS A 98 11.89 -1.95 7.74
N GLU A 99 12.71 -1.46 6.82
CA GLU A 99 13.05 -0.04 6.71
C GLU A 99 11.82 0.83 6.46
N PHE A 100 10.91 0.38 5.59
CA PHE A 100 9.65 1.07 5.33
C PHE A 100 8.79 1.17 6.58
N VAL A 101 8.56 0.06 7.29
CA VAL A 101 7.75 0.05 8.54
C VAL A 101 8.39 0.93 9.60
N LEU A 102 9.70 0.82 9.83
CA LEU A 102 10.40 1.64 10.83
C LEU A 102 10.28 3.14 10.51
N LYS A 103 10.47 3.53 9.24
CA LYS A 103 10.31 4.93 8.81
C LYS A 103 8.88 5.44 8.99
N ARG A 104 7.89 4.61 8.66
CA ARG A 104 6.46 4.95 8.78
C ARG A 104 5.98 4.94 10.22
N ALA A 105 6.61 4.18 11.12
CA ALA A 105 6.33 4.19 12.55
C ALA A 105 6.97 5.41 13.26
N SER A 106 8.18 5.80 12.86
CA SER A 106 8.95 6.86 13.52
C SER A 106 8.63 8.28 13.03
N THR A 107 7.97 8.45 11.88
CA THR A 107 7.61 9.79 11.37
C THR A 107 6.69 10.54 12.33
N PRO A 108 6.93 11.84 12.60
CA PRO A 108 6.01 12.68 13.39
C PRO A 108 4.72 13.02 12.63
N LYS A 109 4.72 12.88 11.30
CA LYS A 109 3.56 13.19 10.47
C LYS A 109 2.57 12.02 10.50
N LEU A 110 1.49 12.18 11.27
CA LEU A 110 0.44 11.16 11.40
C LEU A 110 -0.12 10.69 10.06
N LYS A 111 -0.32 11.63 9.12
CA LYS A 111 -0.77 11.33 7.76
C LYS A 111 0.20 10.47 6.94
N GLU A 112 1.43 10.28 7.37
CA GLU A 112 2.39 9.42 6.68
C GLU A 112 2.54 8.06 7.38
N ARG A 113 1.93 7.83 8.54
CA ARG A 113 2.09 6.57 9.29
C ARG A 113 1.32 5.42 8.67
N ILE A 114 1.83 4.20 8.85
CA ILE A 114 1.07 2.97 8.63
C ILE A 114 0.19 2.73 9.85
N HIS A 115 -1.08 2.43 9.61
CA HIS A 115 -2.10 2.27 10.65
C HIS A 115 -2.42 0.79 10.89
N ALA A 116 -2.21 -0.06 9.89
CA ALA A 116 -2.35 -1.51 10.03
C ALA A 116 -1.38 -2.25 9.09
N ILE A 117 -1.00 -3.45 9.49
CA ILE A 117 -0.25 -4.41 8.67
C ILE A 117 -1.12 -5.66 8.58
N TRP A 118 -1.36 -6.14 7.36
CA TRP A 118 -2.15 -7.34 7.08
C TRP A 118 -1.31 -8.37 6.34
#